data_AF-A0A6S6QWU6-F1
#
_entry.id   AF-A0A6S6QWU6-F1
#
_cell.length_a   1.000
_cell.length_b   1.000
_cell.length_c   1.000
_cell.angle_alpha   90.00
_cell.angle_beta   90.00
_cell.angle_gamma   90.00
#
_symmetry.space_group_name_H-M   'P 1'
#
loop_
_entity.id
_entity.type
_entity.pdbx_description
1 polymer ?
#
loop_
_entity_poly.entity_id
_entity_poly.type
_entity_poly.pdbx_seq_one_letter_code
_entity_poly.pdbx_strand_id
1 'polypeptide(L)'
;MNLNNFKGELVRDDFTEKQWKEIQLSLDSGFDVCIYAKKYFHHKQMRELRLAQEKGIQLSSMLCDRYLHSKEIHLAVLCIEKGYELKYFVSKAFNFKQKEQIYLGMESKVAYQKYALPIHNEWKMQEVRLAMEEGYNLLPYLDTHNHNQLRQIRLGMENGVDYHVYDDVKFKQAQMAEILAGLQEGIDVSTYADYNLSIEEMRLKRGMRN
;
A
#
# COMPACT_ATOMS: atom_id res chain seq x y z
N MET A 1 31.06 -6.96 27.27
CA MET A 1 29.90 -7.83 26.99
C MET A 1 30.37 -8.97 26.09
N ASN A 2 29.90 -10.19 26.36
CA ASN A 2 30.47 -11.45 25.88
C ASN A 2 30.35 -11.61 24.34
N LEU A 3 31.49 -11.74 23.65
CA LEU A 3 31.59 -12.06 22.21
C LEU A 3 31.32 -13.55 21.91
N ASN A 4 30.93 -14.35 22.90
CA ASN A 4 31.01 -15.82 22.85
C ASN A 4 29.81 -16.54 22.21
N ASN A 5 28.86 -15.84 21.58
CA ASN A 5 27.72 -16.49 20.90
C ASN A 5 27.82 -16.48 19.37
N PHE A 6 28.91 -16.00 18.78
CA PHE A 6 29.07 -15.92 17.33
C PHE A 6 30.00 -17.02 16.81
N LYS A 7 29.53 -17.85 15.86
CA LYS A 7 30.26 -19.02 15.29
C LYS A 7 31.22 -18.69 14.14
N GLY A 8 31.44 -17.41 13.82
CA GLY A 8 32.44 -16.94 12.83
C GLY A 8 33.34 -15.86 13.44
N GLU A 9 34.29 -15.30 12.68
CA GLU A 9 34.99 -14.08 13.12
C GLU A 9 34.27 -12.86 12.51
N LEU A 10 33.58 -12.07 13.34
CA LEU A 10 33.05 -10.76 12.95
C LEU A 10 34.19 -9.75 12.96
N VAL A 11 34.68 -9.37 11.79
CA VAL A 11 35.72 -8.33 11.67
C VAL A 11 35.04 -6.96 11.57
N ARG A 12 35.32 -6.06 12.52
CA ARG A 12 34.73 -4.71 12.59
C ARG A 12 34.89 -3.94 11.28
N ASP A 13 36.07 -4.02 10.68
CA ASP A 13 36.46 -3.20 9.54
C ASP A 13 35.73 -3.57 8.24
N ASP A 14 35.06 -4.73 8.20
CA ASP A 14 34.23 -5.17 7.07
C ASP A 14 32.89 -4.43 6.98
N PHE A 15 32.55 -3.62 7.98
CA PHE A 15 31.24 -2.99 8.11
C PHE A 15 31.35 -1.47 8.19
N THR A 16 30.38 -0.78 7.59
CA THR A 16 30.17 0.65 7.84
C THR A 16 29.81 0.89 9.31
N GLU A 17 30.04 2.09 9.83
CA GLU A 17 29.65 2.47 11.19
C GLU A 17 28.16 2.21 11.47
N LYS A 18 27.30 2.47 10.48
CA LYS A 18 25.85 2.24 10.61
C LYS A 18 25.50 0.76 10.68
N GLN A 19 26.15 -0.09 9.87
CA GLN A 19 25.96 -1.54 9.96
C GLN A 19 26.45 -2.07 11.31
N TRP A 20 27.63 -1.63 11.73
CA TRP A 20 28.21 -2.07 13.01
C TRP A 20 27.34 -1.67 14.21
N LYS A 21 26.76 -0.46 14.18
CA LYS A 21 25.84 -0.02 15.23
C LYS A 21 24.66 -0.99 15.40
N GLU A 22 24.04 -1.45 14.31
CA GLU A 22 22.92 -2.40 14.38
C GLU A 22 23.37 -3.80 14.84
N ILE A 23 24.60 -4.23 14.48
CA ILE A 23 25.18 -5.48 14.98
C ILE A 23 25.41 -5.39 16.49
N GLN A 24 26.05 -4.31 16.95
CA GLN A 24 26.36 -4.09 18.36
C GLN A 24 25.11 -4.05 19.22
N LEU A 25 24.06 -3.31 18.81
CA LEU A 25 22.78 -3.26 19.54
C LEU A 25 22.15 -4.65 19.74
N SER A 26 22.28 -5.53 18.75
CA SER A 26 21.75 -6.89 18.82
C SER A 26 22.57 -7.79 19.75
N LEU A 27 23.91 -7.69 19.68
CA LEU A 27 24.82 -8.39 20.58
C LEU A 27 24.64 -7.95 22.04
N ASP A 28 24.48 -6.65 22.28
CA ASP A 28 24.22 -6.08 23.62
C ASP A 28 22.89 -6.58 24.19
N SER A 29 21.93 -6.89 23.32
CA SER A 29 20.64 -7.51 23.66
C SER A 29 20.70 -9.05 23.73
N GLY A 30 21.87 -9.65 23.49
CA GLY A 30 22.11 -11.09 23.60
C GLY A 30 21.62 -11.92 22.40
N PHE A 31 21.28 -11.30 21.28
CA PHE A 31 20.79 -11.99 20.08
C PHE A 31 21.91 -12.44 19.15
N ASP A 32 21.68 -13.54 18.44
CA ASP A 32 22.57 -14.03 17.39
C ASP A 32 22.43 -13.17 16.12
N VAL A 33 23.56 -12.63 15.67
CA VAL A 33 23.65 -11.75 14.50
C VAL A 33 24.10 -12.49 13.23
N CYS A 34 24.52 -13.77 13.30
CA CYS A 34 25.03 -14.56 12.16
C CYS A 34 24.10 -14.52 10.93
N ILE A 35 22.80 -14.47 11.16
CA ILE A 35 21.79 -14.55 10.10
C ILE A 35 21.85 -13.31 9.19
N TYR A 36 22.11 -12.12 9.74
CA TYR A 36 22.03 -10.85 9.00
C TYR A 36 23.26 -9.94 9.09
N ALA A 37 24.27 -10.26 9.91
CA ALA A 37 25.54 -9.56 9.97
C ALA A 37 26.42 -9.91 8.77
N LYS A 38 25.98 -9.50 7.57
CA LYS A 38 26.64 -9.77 6.29
C LYS A 38 26.91 -8.45 5.59
N LYS A 39 28.13 -8.27 5.09
CA LYS A 39 28.60 -7.01 4.48
C LYS A 39 27.70 -6.45 3.37
N TYR A 40 26.99 -7.33 2.67
CA TYR A 40 26.11 -6.96 1.57
C TYR A 40 24.74 -6.40 2.02
N PHE A 41 24.38 -6.52 3.30
CA PHE A 41 23.14 -5.94 3.81
C PHE A 41 23.35 -4.47 4.14
N HIS A 42 22.51 -3.59 3.60
CA HIS A 42 22.47 -2.21 4.02
C HIS A 42 22.02 -2.08 5.49
N HIS A 43 22.52 -1.08 6.22
CA HIS A 43 22.21 -0.91 7.65
C HIS A 43 20.70 -0.83 7.96
N LYS A 44 19.89 -0.31 7.02
CA LYS A 44 18.42 -0.31 7.15
C LYS A 44 17.82 -1.72 7.14
N GLN A 45 18.34 -2.65 6.34
CA GLN A 45 17.90 -4.04 6.37
C GLN A 45 18.28 -4.69 7.71
N MET A 46 19.51 -4.46 8.16
CA MET A 46 19.98 -4.96 9.47
C MET A 46 19.13 -4.44 10.63
N ARG A 47 18.73 -3.16 10.59
CA ARG A 47 17.82 -2.56 11.58
C ARG A 47 16.48 -3.30 11.65
N GLU A 48 15.83 -3.54 10.51
CA GLU A 48 14.53 -4.24 10.50
C GLU A 48 14.65 -5.68 11.01
N LEU A 49 15.74 -6.37 10.65
CA LEU A 49 16.01 -7.74 11.10
C LEU A 49 16.31 -7.81 12.61
N ARG A 50 17.08 -6.84 13.13
CA ARG A 50 17.29 -6.69 14.58
C ARG A 50 15.97 -6.45 15.31
N LEU A 51 15.16 -5.49 14.84
CA LEU A 51 13.87 -5.18 15.45
C LEU A 51 12.92 -6.39 15.42
N ALA A 52 12.97 -7.22 14.37
CA ALA A 52 12.22 -8.46 14.32
C ALA A 52 12.67 -9.45 15.42
N GLN A 53 13.98 -9.65 15.61
CA GLN A 53 14.50 -10.50 16.69
C GLN A 53 14.10 -9.99 18.08
N GLU A 54 14.19 -8.68 18.31
CA GLU A 54 13.77 -8.05 19.57
C GLU A 54 12.28 -8.27 19.87
N LYS A 55 11.44 -8.40 18.84
CA LYS A 55 10.03 -8.78 18.94
C LYS A 55 9.80 -10.28 19.11
N GLY A 56 10.86 -11.08 19.24
CA GLY A 56 10.79 -12.54 19.33
C GLY A 56 10.49 -13.24 18.01
N ILE A 57 10.60 -12.55 16.86
CA ILE A 57 10.40 -13.15 15.55
C ILE A 57 11.64 -13.95 15.17
N GLN A 58 11.45 -15.24 14.90
CA GLN A 58 12.51 -16.09 14.38
C GLN A 58 12.85 -15.66 12.94
N LEU A 59 14.07 -15.19 12.73
CA LEU A 59 14.55 -14.85 11.38
C LEU A 59 14.68 -16.11 10.53
N SER A 60 13.95 -16.14 9.42
CA SER A 60 14.06 -17.18 8.40
C SER A 60 14.89 -16.68 7.21
N SER A 61 15.32 -17.61 6.35
CA SER A 61 15.98 -17.27 5.08
C SER A 61 15.12 -16.35 4.20
N MET A 62 13.78 -16.36 4.36
CA MET A 62 12.86 -15.49 3.63
C MET A 62 13.05 -14.01 3.99
N LEU A 63 13.22 -13.68 5.29
CA LEU A 63 13.45 -12.30 5.72
C LEU A 63 14.89 -11.85 5.42
N CYS A 64 15.82 -12.80 5.37
CA CYS A 64 17.24 -12.56 5.18
C CYS A 64 17.71 -12.79 3.73
N ASP A 65 16.83 -12.54 2.76
CA ASP A 65 17.20 -12.47 1.34
C ASP A 65 17.92 -11.14 1.07
N ARG A 66 19.10 -11.23 0.43
CA ARG A 66 19.94 -10.08 0.08
C ARG A 66 19.26 -9.09 -0.87
N TYR A 67 18.28 -9.55 -1.65
CA TYR A 67 17.58 -8.74 -2.65
C TYR A 67 16.36 -8.01 -2.09
N LEU A 68 15.90 -8.35 -0.88
CA LEU A 68 14.77 -7.66 -0.27
C LEU A 68 15.16 -6.26 0.22
N HIS A 69 14.45 -5.24 -0.23
CA HIS A 69 14.66 -3.91 0.29
C HIS A 69 14.19 -3.78 1.75
N SER A 70 14.81 -2.87 2.51
CA SER A 70 14.42 -2.64 3.93
C SER A 70 12.91 -2.44 4.15
N LYS A 71 12.21 -1.80 3.20
CA LYS A 71 10.76 -1.63 3.28
C LYS A 71 9.98 -2.95 3.14
N GLU A 72 10.46 -3.88 2.31
CA GLU A 72 9.84 -5.21 2.18
C GLU A 72 10.07 -6.04 3.44
N ILE A 73 11.26 -5.98 4.02
CA ILE A 73 11.56 -6.64 5.30
C ILE A 73 10.64 -6.08 6.38
N HIS A 74 10.57 -4.75 6.50
CA HIS A 74 9.70 -4.08 7.47
C HIS A 74 8.24 -4.56 7.36
N LEU A 75 7.70 -4.55 6.14
CA LEU A 75 6.32 -4.96 5.88
C LEU A 75 6.08 -6.44 6.21
N ALA A 76 7.02 -7.32 5.85
CA ALA A 76 6.94 -8.74 6.21
C ALA A 76 7.00 -8.97 7.73
N VAL A 77 7.83 -8.21 8.44
CA VAL A 77 7.92 -8.25 9.91
C VAL A 77 6.60 -7.84 10.57
N LEU A 78 5.96 -6.76 10.09
CA LEU A 78 4.63 -6.36 10.57
C LEU A 78 3.58 -7.46 10.35
N CYS A 79 3.63 -8.16 9.22
CA CYS A 79 2.72 -9.27 8.94
C CYS A 79 2.90 -10.43 9.92
N ILE A 80 4.15 -10.82 10.19
CA ILE A 80 4.45 -11.90 11.13
C ILE A 80 3.97 -11.54 12.53
N GLU A 81 4.25 -10.31 12.98
CA GLU A 81 3.85 -9.82 14.29
C GLU A 81 2.32 -9.85 14.49
N LYS A 82 1.56 -9.60 13.43
CA LYS A 82 0.09 -9.67 13.44
C LYS A 82 -0.46 -11.08 13.17
N GLY A 83 0.40 -12.07 12.88
CA GLY A 83 -0.01 -13.43 12.54
C GLY A 83 -0.63 -13.57 11.14
N TYR A 84 -0.28 -12.69 10.20
CA TYR A 84 -0.77 -12.74 8.82
C TYR A 84 0.04 -13.66 7.91
N GLU A 85 -0.62 -14.26 6.92
CA GLU A 85 0.01 -15.12 5.93
C GLU A 85 0.99 -14.35 5.03
N LEU A 86 2.22 -14.86 4.91
CA LEU A 86 3.28 -14.22 4.12
C LEU A 86 3.21 -14.47 2.62
N LYS A 87 2.25 -15.27 2.13
CA LYS A 87 2.21 -15.73 0.72
C LYS A 87 2.24 -14.58 -0.30
N TYR A 88 1.58 -13.46 0.02
CA TYR A 88 1.56 -12.28 -0.84
C TYR A 88 2.89 -11.51 -0.83
N PHE A 89 3.59 -11.51 0.31
CA PHE A 89 4.84 -10.77 0.49
C PHE A 89 6.03 -11.46 -0.16
N VAL A 90 6.04 -12.80 -0.17
CA VAL A 90 7.05 -13.59 -0.88
C VAL A 90 6.76 -13.69 -2.39
N SER A 91 5.52 -13.38 -2.80
CA SER A 91 5.15 -13.41 -4.22
C SER A 91 5.86 -12.31 -4.99
N LYS A 92 6.49 -12.71 -6.10
CA LYS A 92 7.08 -11.79 -7.09
C LYS A 92 6.04 -11.20 -8.04
N ALA A 93 4.80 -11.67 -7.99
CA ALA A 93 3.72 -11.15 -8.82
C ALA A 93 3.25 -9.76 -8.37
N PHE A 94 3.47 -9.40 -7.10
CA PHE A 94 3.11 -8.11 -6.55
C PHE A 94 4.34 -7.23 -6.36
N ASN A 95 4.23 -5.97 -6.74
CA ASN A 95 5.22 -4.96 -6.39
C ASN A 95 5.04 -4.53 -4.91
N PHE A 96 6.03 -3.81 -4.38
CA PHE A 96 6.00 -3.35 -2.98
C PHE A 96 4.73 -2.57 -2.62
N LYS A 97 4.23 -1.70 -3.52
CA LYS A 97 3.05 -0.88 -3.28
C LYS A 97 1.75 -1.70 -3.29
N GLN A 98 1.65 -2.71 -4.14
CA GLN A 98 0.53 -3.65 -4.09
C GLN A 98 0.56 -4.47 -2.78
N LYS A 99 1.73 -4.93 -2.35
CA LYS A 99 1.90 -5.63 -1.05
C LYS A 99 1.48 -4.74 0.12
N GLU A 100 1.80 -3.45 0.08
CA GLU A 100 1.37 -2.45 1.07
C GLU A 100 -0.16 -2.33 1.11
N GLN A 101 -0.85 -2.28 -0.03
CA GLN A 101 -2.33 -2.25 -0.06
C GLN A 101 -2.96 -3.55 0.45
N ILE A 102 -2.32 -4.70 0.21
CA ILE A 102 -2.77 -5.99 0.76
C ILE A 102 -2.62 -6.00 2.29
N TYR A 103 -1.47 -5.57 2.81
CA TYR A 103 -1.24 -5.44 4.25
C TYR A 103 -2.28 -4.53 4.91
N LEU A 104 -2.51 -3.33 4.36
CA LEU A 104 -3.49 -2.39 4.89
C LEU A 104 -4.91 -2.98 4.84
N GLY A 105 -5.24 -3.76 3.82
CA GLY A 105 -6.49 -4.49 3.77
C GLY A 105 -6.64 -5.55 4.87
N MET A 106 -5.56 -6.25 5.21
CA MET A 106 -5.54 -7.17 6.36
C MET A 106 -5.73 -6.41 7.68
N GLU A 107 -5.03 -5.29 7.86
CA GLU A 107 -5.08 -4.45 9.06
C GLU A 107 -6.47 -3.87 9.31
N SER A 108 -7.11 -3.36 8.26
CA SER A 108 -8.48 -2.84 8.31
C SER A 108 -9.56 -3.93 8.30
N LYS A 109 -9.17 -5.21 8.28
CA LYS A 109 -10.07 -6.38 8.28
C LYS A 109 -11.08 -6.39 7.13
N VAL A 110 -10.74 -5.81 5.99
CA VAL A 110 -11.55 -5.89 4.77
C VAL A 110 -11.24 -7.16 4.00
N ALA A 111 -12.13 -7.56 3.09
CA ALA A 111 -11.98 -8.77 2.27
C ALA A 111 -10.93 -8.59 1.15
N TYR A 112 -9.67 -8.35 1.55
CA TYR A 112 -8.58 -7.94 0.66
C TYR A 112 -8.30 -8.92 -0.49
N GLN A 113 -8.58 -10.21 -0.29
CA GLN A 113 -8.39 -11.24 -1.32
C GLN A 113 -9.23 -10.96 -2.58
N LYS A 114 -10.33 -10.21 -2.46
CA LYS A 114 -11.18 -9.86 -3.59
C LYS A 114 -10.54 -8.85 -4.55
N TYR A 115 -9.65 -7.99 -4.07
CA TYR A 115 -8.94 -7.01 -4.91
C TYR A 115 -7.45 -7.30 -5.06
N ALA A 116 -6.91 -8.28 -4.32
CA ALA A 116 -5.51 -8.68 -4.32
C ALA A 116 -5.10 -9.42 -5.62
N LEU A 117 -5.14 -8.73 -6.76
CA LEU A 117 -4.82 -9.29 -8.07
C LEU A 117 -3.60 -8.57 -8.70
N PRO A 118 -2.56 -9.30 -9.14
CA PRO A 118 -1.34 -8.71 -9.71
C PRO A 118 -1.57 -7.77 -10.90
N ILE A 119 -2.64 -8.01 -11.66
CA ILE A 119 -3.00 -7.23 -12.85
C ILE A 119 -3.49 -5.80 -12.50
N HIS A 120 -3.97 -5.57 -11.27
CA HIS A 120 -4.40 -4.25 -10.82
C HIS A 120 -3.27 -3.53 -10.12
N ASN A 121 -2.95 -2.32 -10.55
CA ASN A 121 -1.95 -1.50 -9.89
C ASN A 121 -2.38 -1.09 -8.46
N GLU A 122 -1.43 -0.59 -7.69
CA GLU A 122 -1.60 -0.19 -6.30
C GLU A 122 -2.71 0.87 -6.12
N TRP A 123 -2.88 1.78 -7.08
CA TRP A 123 -3.87 2.85 -6.99
C TRP A 123 -5.30 2.30 -7.11
N LYS A 124 -5.53 1.32 -8.00
CA LYS A 124 -6.81 0.62 -8.07
C LYS A 124 -7.10 -0.13 -6.78
N MET A 125 -6.10 -0.86 -6.25
CA MET A 125 -6.24 -1.59 -4.99
C MET A 125 -6.54 -0.64 -3.82
N GLN A 126 -5.91 0.54 -3.81
CA GLN A 126 -6.13 1.56 -2.80
C GLN A 126 -7.57 2.07 -2.80
N GLU A 127 -8.12 2.45 -3.96
CA GLU A 127 -9.50 2.97 -4.00
C GLU A 127 -10.51 1.89 -3.60
N VAL A 128 -10.31 0.63 -4.01
CA VAL A 128 -11.17 -0.48 -3.57
C VAL A 128 -11.06 -0.73 -2.07
N ARG A 129 -9.84 -0.72 -1.51
CA ARG A 129 -9.63 -0.88 -0.06
C ARG A 129 -10.34 0.23 0.71
N LEU A 130 -10.12 1.49 0.35
CA LEU A 130 -10.76 2.64 1.00
C LEU A 130 -12.28 2.55 0.94
N ALA A 131 -12.84 2.19 -0.22
CA ALA A 131 -14.27 1.97 -0.36
C ALA A 131 -14.77 0.86 0.59
N MET A 132 -14.07 -0.27 0.67
CA MET A 132 -14.45 -1.36 1.57
C MET A 132 -14.34 -1.00 3.06
N GLU A 133 -13.38 -0.16 3.44
CA GLU A 133 -13.21 0.35 4.81
C GLU A 133 -14.43 1.18 5.24
N GLU A 134 -15.00 1.96 4.32
CA GLU A 134 -16.22 2.75 4.51
C GLU A 134 -17.51 1.96 4.23
N GLY A 135 -17.42 0.66 3.93
CA GLY A 135 -18.59 -0.21 3.68
C GLY A 135 -19.15 -0.16 2.25
N TYR A 136 -18.47 0.50 1.33
CA TYR A 136 -18.82 0.57 -0.09
C TYR A 136 -18.15 -0.53 -0.93
N ASN A 137 -18.72 -0.83 -2.10
CA ASN A 137 -18.22 -1.88 -2.99
C ASN A 137 -17.82 -1.33 -4.36
N LEU A 138 -16.52 -1.27 -4.62
CA LEU A 138 -15.97 -0.89 -5.92
C LEU A 138 -15.52 -2.06 -6.80
N LEU A 139 -15.68 -3.31 -6.35
CA LEU A 139 -15.27 -4.48 -7.14
C LEU A 139 -15.87 -4.54 -8.54
N PRO A 140 -17.16 -4.18 -8.77
CA PRO A 140 -17.76 -4.20 -10.11
C PRO A 140 -17.06 -3.28 -11.12
N TYR A 141 -16.37 -2.25 -10.64
CA TYR A 141 -15.72 -1.22 -11.46
C TYR A 141 -14.24 -1.47 -11.71
N LEU A 142 -13.68 -2.45 -10.99
CA LEU A 142 -12.23 -2.65 -10.88
C LEU A 142 -11.57 -2.97 -12.23
N ASP A 143 -12.26 -3.68 -13.11
CA ASP A 143 -11.75 -4.05 -14.44
C ASP A 143 -11.97 -2.95 -15.49
N THR A 144 -13.04 -2.18 -15.37
CA THR A 144 -13.50 -1.24 -16.41
C THR A 144 -12.97 0.18 -16.22
N HIS A 145 -12.85 0.64 -14.98
CA HIS A 145 -12.48 2.01 -14.65
C HIS A 145 -11.01 2.12 -14.27
N ASN A 146 -10.39 3.27 -14.54
CA ASN A 146 -9.06 3.57 -13.99
C ASN A 146 -9.15 4.07 -12.54
N HIS A 147 -8.02 4.13 -11.82
CA HIS A 147 -8.01 4.52 -10.40
C HIS A 147 -8.56 5.93 -10.14
N ASN A 148 -8.38 6.87 -11.07
CA ASN A 148 -8.94 8.22 -10.93
C ASN A 148 -10.45 8.23 -11.06
N GLN A 149 -11.02 7.39 -11.93
CA GLN A 149 -12.47 7.20 -12.04
C GLN A 149 -13.04 6.47 -10.81
N LEU A 150 -12.38 5.38 -10.35
CA LEU A 150 -12.74 4.68 -9.11
C LEU A 150 -12.78 5.63 -7.92
N ARG A 151 -11.83 6.57 -7.83
CA ARG A 151 -11.83 7.61 -6.81
C ARG A 151 -13.08 8.50 -6.88
N GLN A 152 -13.50 8.92 -8.07
CA GLN A 152 -14.71 9.76 -8.19
C GLN A 152 -15.98 8.98 -7.84
N ILE A 153 -16.06 7.70 -8.22
CA ILE A 153 -17.17 6.82 -7.84
C ILE A 153 -17.20 6.65 -6.31
N ARG A 154 -16.05 6.37 -5.69
CA ARG A 154 -15.90 6.28 -4.23
C ARG A 154 -16.38 7.54 -3.52
N LEU A 155 -15.91 8.70 -3.97
CA LEU A 155 -16.30 9.99 -3.38
C LEU A 155 -17.81 10.24 -3.56
N GLY A 156 -18.40 9.83 -4.68
CA GLY A 156 -19.85 9.89 -4.88
C GLY A 156 -20.62 9.07 -3.85
N MET A 157 -20.18 7.83 -3.64
CA MET A 157 -20.74 6.94 -2.60
C MET A 157 -20.60 7.55 -1.20
N GLU A 158 -19.41 8.05 -0.84
CA GLU A 158 -19.12 8.68 0.46
C GLU A 158 -19.95 9.93 0.74
N ASN A 159 -20.24 10.73 -0.30
CA ASN A 159 -21.04 11.94 -0.17
C ASN A 159 -22.54 11.68 -0.27
N GLY A 160 -22.96 10.42 -0.51
CA GLY A 160 -24.38 10.06 -0.64
C GLY A 160 -25.07 10.70 -1.85
N VAL A 161 -24.32 11.06 -2.89
CA VAL A 161 -24.88 11.58 -4.15
C VAL A 161 -25.18 10.46 -5.14
N ASP A 162 -26.03 10.73 -6.12
CA ASP A 162 -26.31 9.79 -7.21
C ASP A 162 -25.13 9.70 -8.19
N TYR A 163 -24.15 8.89 -7.82
CA TYR A 163 -22.93 8.71 -8.61
C TYR A 163 -23.17 7.98 -9.94
N HIS A 164 -24.30 7.28 -10.11
CA HIS A 164 -24.64 6.58 -11.35
C HIS A 164 -24.77 7.54 -12.54
N VAL A 165 -25.02 8.83 -12.29
CA VAL A 165 -25.08 9.86 -13.33
C VAL A 165 -23.75 10.04 -14.07
N TYR A 166 -22.61 9.75 -13.42
CA TYR A 166 -21.28 9.91 -14.01
C TYR A 166 -20.43 8.63 -13.99
N ASP A 167 -20.99 7.52 -13.51
CA ASP A 167 -20.40 6.17 -13.54
C ASP A 167 -20.40 5.59 -14.98
N ASP A 168 -19.70 6.26 -15.88
CA ASP A 168 -19.47 5.81 -17.25
C ASP A 168 -17.99 6.00 -17.59
N VAL A 169 -17.37 4.94 -18.11
CA VAL A 169 -15.96 4.92 -18.55
C VAL A 169 -15.64 5.99 -19.59
N LYS A 170 -16.63 6.51 -20.31
CA LYS A 170 -16.49 7.61 -21.28
C LYS A 170 -16.18 8.94 -20.60
N PHE A 171 -16.64 9.15 -19.37
CA PHE A 171 -16.29 10.36 -18.63
C PHE A 171 -14.82 10.31 -18.19
N LYS A 172 -14.09 11.37 -18.51
CA LYS A 172 -12.77 11.60 -17.93
C LYS A 172 -12.93 11.95 -16.45
N GLN A 173 -11.92 11.67 -15.63
CA GLN A 173 -11.91 12.01 -14.20
C GLN A 173 -12.32 13.47 -13.95
N ALA A 174 -11.81 14.41 -14.73
CA ALA A 174 -12.16 15.82 -14.55
C ALA A 174 -13.66 16.10 -14.77
N GLN A 175 -14.30 15.39 -15.70
CA GLN A 175 -15.74 15.54 -15.97
C GLN A 175 -16.55 14.93 -14.82
N MET A 176 -16.16 13.73 -14.36
CA MET A 176 -16.76 13.10 -13.18
C MET A 176 -16.65 13.99 -11.94
N ALA A 177 -15.51 14.64 -11.73
CA ALA A 177 -15.30 15.57 -10.62
C ALA A 177 -16.21 16.82 -10.70
N GLU A 178 -16.42 17.34 -11.91
CA GLU A 178 -17.32 18.49 -12.13
C GLU A 178 -18.80 18.11 -11.92
N ILE A 179 -19.19 16.90 -12.33
CA ILE A 179 -20.55 16.38 -12.08
C ILE A 179 -20.73 16.13 -10.59
N LEU A 180 -19.77 15.47 -9.93
CA LEU A 180 -19.78 15.26 -8.48
C LEU A 180 -19.92 16.58 -7.71
N ALA A 181 -19.15 17.62 -8.08
CA ALA A 181 -19.24 18.92 -7.44
C ALA A 181 -20.64 19.55 -7.60
N GLY A 182 -21.24 19.48 -8.80
CA GLY A 182 -22.61 19.94 -8.99
C GLY A 182 -23.64 19.17 -8.16
N LEU A 183 -23.50 17.84 -8.08
CA LEU A 183 -24.38 17.01 -7.24
C LEU A 183 -24.26 17.36 -5.76
N GLN A 184 -23.04 17.61 -5.27
CA GLN A 184 -22.79 18.05 -3.88
C GLN A 184 -23.39 19.43 -3.58
N GLU A 185 -23.41 20.31 -4.59
CA GLU A 185 -24.03 21.64 -4.51
C GLU A 185 -25.57 21.59 -4.70
N GLY A 186 -26.15 20.41 -4.95
CA GLY A 186 -27.58 20.24 -5.22
C GLY A 186 -28.03 20.78 -6.58
N ILE A 187 -27.09 20.97 -7.51
CA ILE A 187 -27.34 21.45 -8.86
C ILE A 187 -27.82 20.30 -9.74
N ASP A 188 -28.82 20.58 -10.56
CA ASP A 188 -29.29 19.67 -11.60
C ASP A 188 -28.22 19.50 -12.72
N VAL A 189 -27.44 18.43 -12.58
CA VAL A 189 -26.36 18.08 -13.49
C VAL A 189 -26.83 17.52 -14.83
N SER A 190 -28.11 17.16 -15.00
CA SER A 190 -28.64 16.64 -16.27
C SER A 190 -28.48 17.62 -17.44
N THR A 191 -28.33 18.90 -17.12
CA THR A 191 -28.10 19.98 -18.08
C THR A 191 -26.69 20.02 -18.69
N TYR A 192 -25.72 19.36 -18.06
CA TYR A 192 -24.31 19.41 -18.45
C TYR A 192 -23.51 18.12 -18.27
N ALA A 193 -24.09 17.06 -17.68
CA ALA A 193 -23.47 15.74 -17.55
C ALA A 193 -23.42 15.02 -18.90
N ASP A 194 -22.55 15.48 -19.79
CA ASP A 194 -22.35 14.95 -21.14
C ASP A 194 -20.85 14.80 -21.40
N TYR A 195 -20.44 13.57 -21.74
CA TYR A 195 -19.03 13.23 -21.96
C TYR A 195 -18.43 13.95 -23.17
N ASN A 196 -19.25 14.50 -24.07
CA ASN A 196 -18.81 15.30 -25.21
C ASN A 196 -18.47 16.76 -24.84
N LEU A 197 -18.94 17.24 -23.69
CA LEU A 197 -18.65 18.60 -23.24
C LEU A 197 -17.25 18.69 -22.62
N SER A 198 -16.56 19.77 -22.94
CA SER A 198 -15.35 20.17 -22.23
C SER A 198 -15.67 20.60 -20.79
N ILE A 199 -14.67 20.57 -19.93
CA ILE A 199 -14.79 21.05 -18.54
C ILE A 199 -15.21 22.51 -18.49
N GLU A 200 -14.76 23.33 -19.44
CA GLU A 200 -15.11 24.75 -19.50
C GLU A 200 -16.60 24.92 -19.82
N GLU A 201 -17.13 24.16 -20.78
CA GLU A 201 -18.57 24.18 -21.10
C GLU A 201 -19.42 23.67 -19.93
N MET A 202 -18.98 22.61 -19.24
CA MET A 202 -19.66 22.09 -18.05
C MET A 202 -19.70 23.13 -16.93
N ARG A 203 -18.58 23.81 -16.66
CA ARG A 203 -18.49 24.87 -15.64
C ARG A 203 -19.35 26.07 -15.96
N LEU A 204 -19.37 26.49 -17.23
CA LEU A 204 -20.23 27.56 -17.71
C LEU A 204 -21.70 27.21 -17.47
N LYS A 205 -22.12 26.00 -17.86
CA LYS A 205 -23.49 25.53 -17.64
C LYS A 205 -23.84 25.41 -16.16
N ARG A 206 -22.92 24.93 -15.32
CA ARG A 206 -23.10 24.87 -13.86
C ARG A 206 -23.28 26.27 -13.26
N GLY A 207 -22.50 27.25 -13.72
CA GLY A 207 -22.55 28.64 -13.24
C GLY A 207 -23.70 29.50 -13.81
N MET A 208 -24.41 29.03 -14.85
CA MET A 208 -25.49 29.78 -15.52
C MET A 208 -26.84 29.77 -14.77
N ARG A 209 -26.87 29.50 -13.46
CA ARG A 209 -28.11 29.49 -12.67
C ARG A 209 -27.98 30.34 -11.39
N ASN A 210 -28.53 31.55 -11.48
CA ASN A 210 -29.25 32.25 -10.41
C ASN A 210 -30.75 32.11 -10.70
#